data_AF-A0A4Y3K8D6-F1
#
_entry.id   AF-A0A4Y3K8D6-F1
#
_cell.length_a   1.000
_cell.length_b   1.000
_cell.length_c   1.000
_cell.angle_alpha   90.00
_cell.angle_beta   90.00
_cell.angle_gamma   90.00
#
_symmetry.space_group_name_H-M   'P 1'
#
loop_
_entity.id
_entity.type
_entity.pdbx_description
1 polymer ?
#
loop_
_entity_poly.entity_id
_entity_poly.type
_entity_poly.pdbx_seq_one_letter_code
_entity_poly.pdbx_strand_id
1 'polypeptide(L)'
;MTHEHDEHDEHHGHGLDDDHEGHDSATHGPAPLTDVDPAGLHAAVDALAAALHEYVDAAVGVRAEFGSTEADEDPRILALEARVGTLNAALYDQIHDRLGMHSDLTGMTWQEDEGGHDDAPSEDDEADTFHVGLVVVRTPAAGDRTLDSALDIVESGAGDLTQALVDAGFEVAEWGVSRGAHVDFGDEDDDEDDA
;
A
#
# COMPACT_ATOMS: atom_id res chain seq x y z
N MET A 1 45.18 -61.77 25.70
CA MET A 1 44.03 -62.45 26.31
C MET A 1 43.40 -61.41 27.22
N THR A 2 42.21 -60.88 27.00
CA THR A 2 40.99 -61.39 26.34
C THR A 2 40.24 -60.22 25.70
N HIS A 3 39.63 -60.47 24.53
CA HIS A 3 38.59 -59.64 23.94
C HIS A 3 37.24 -60.07 24.53
N GLU A 4 36.32 -59.13 24.74
CA GLU A 4 34.88 -59.37 24.69
C GLU A 4 34.19 -58.12 24.12
N HIS A 5 33.45 -58.32 23.02
CA HIS A 5 32.41 -57.43 22.45
C HIS A 5 31.25 -57.31 23.47
N ASP A 6 30.31 -56.36 23.44
CA ASP A 6 29.32 -56.00 22.39
C ASP A 6 28.45 -54.90 23.07
N GLU A 7 28.00 -53.80 22.46
CA GLU A 7 26.64 -53.55 21.94
C GLU A 7 26.54 -52.01 21.67
N HIS A 8 26.32 -51.55 20.43
CA HIS A 8 25.04 -51.26 19.77
C HIS A 8 24.43 -49.85 20.03
N ASP A 9 24.10 -49.21 18.91
CA ASP A 9 23.05 -48.23 18.63
C ASP A 9 23.14 -46.84 19.27
N GLU A 10 23.45 -45.83 18.45
CA GLU A 10 22.48 -45.00 17.71
C GLU A 10 21.58 -44.21 18.68
N HIS A 11 21.78 -42.90 18.74
CA HIS A 11 20.70 -41.95 18.44
C HIS A 11 21.26 -40.53 18.37
N HIS A 12 21.23 -39.99 17.16
CA HIS A 12 21.17 -38.55 16.92
C HIS A 12 19.98 -37.98 17.68
N GLY A 13 20.25 -37.25 18.76
CA GLY A 13 19.29 -36.39 19.43
C GLY A 13 19.70 -34.95 19.23
N HIS A 14 19.51 -34.44 18.01
CA HIS A 14 19.38 -33.00 17.81
C HIS A 14 18.10 -32.58 18.53
N GLY A 15 18.24 -32.18 19.79
CA GLY A 15 17.25 -31.35 20.47
C GLY A 15 17.24 -29.99 19.80
N LEU A 16 16.67 -29.94 18.59
CA LEU A 16 16.07 -28.74 18.03
C LEU A 16 14.80 -28.51 18.85
N ASP A 17 14.97 -27.99 20.06
CA ASP A 17 13.94 -27.17 20.66
C ASP A 17 14.03 -25.82 19.96
N ASP A 18 13.64 -25.85 18.67
CA ASP A 18 13.31 -24.67 17.89
C ASP A 18 11.90 -24.28 18.32
N ASP A 19 11.77 -23.82 19.57
CA ASP A 19 10.65 -23.00 20.00
C ASP A 19 10.81 -21.61 19.36
N HIS A 20 10.85 -21.57 18.03
CA HIS A 20 10.35 -20.45 17.28
C HIS A 20 8.82 -20.53 17.34
N GLU A 21 8.26 -20.29 18.53
CA GLU A 21 6.91 -19.74 18.69
C GLU A 21 6.94 -18.35 18.05
N GLY A 22 6.92 -18.37 16.72
CA GLY A 22 6.74 -17.20 15.88
C GLY A 22 5.47 -16.49 16.32
N HIS A 23 5.49 -15.18 16.17
CA HIS A 23 4.37 -14.27 16.41
C HIS A 23 3.18 -14.55 15.47
N ASP A 24 2.63 -15.77 15.45
CA ASP A 24 1.30 -16.02 14.92
C ASP A 24 0.33 -15.40 15.92
N SER A 25 0.07 -14.10 15.74
CA SER A 25 -1.03 -13.45 16.42
C SER A 25 -2.29 -14.29 16.15
N ALA A 26 -3.16 -14.45 17.15
CA ALA A 26 -4.40 -15.22 16.99
C ALA A 26 -5.24 -14.74 15.79
N THR A 27 -5.01 -13.51 15.32
CA THR A 27 -5.65 -12.89 14.16
C THR A 27 -5.07 -13.32 12.82
N HIS A 28 -3.80 -13.76 12.73
CA HIS A 28 -3.13 -14.15 11.48
C HIS A 28 -2.97 -15.67 11.32
N GLY A 29 -3.59 -16.47 12.19
CA GLY A 29 -3.55 -17.94 12.13
C GLY A 29 -4.52 -18.54 11.10
N PRO A 30 -4.34 -19.83 10.73
CA PRO A 30 -5.18 -20.50 9.73
C PRO A 30 -6.58 -20.88 10.24
N ALA A 31 -6.84 -20.73 11.54
CA ALA A 31 -8.14 -21.02 12.13
C ALA A 31 -9.10 -19.83 11.94
N PRO A 32 -10.40 -20.06 11.65
CA PRO A 32 -11.37 -18.98 11.58
C PRO A 32 -11.44 -18.18 12.88
N LEU A 33 -11.56 -16.85 12.76
CA LEU A 33 -11.83 -15.98 13.91
C LEU A 33 -13.28 -16.19 14.37
N THR A 34 -13.46 -16.49 15.65
CA THR A 34 -14.77 -16.56 16.30
C THR A 34 -15.01 -15.33 17.16
N ASP A 35 -16.27 -14.94 17.34
CA ASP A 35 -16.70 -13.88 18.27
C ASP A 35 -16.17 -12.46 17.97
N VAL A 36 -15.93 -12.13 16.69
CA VAL A 36 -15.57 -10.76 16.27
C VAL A 36 -16.78 -9.83 16.36
N ASP A 37 -16.66 -8.74 17.12
CA ASP A 37 -17.66 -7.66 17.17
C ASP A 37 -17.39 -6.60 16.08
N PRO A 38 -18.30 -6.42 15.09
CA PRO A 38 -18.12 -5.48 14.01
C PRO A 38 -18.43 -4.02 14.38
N ALA A 39 -18.98 -3.74 15.57
CA ALA A 39 -19.48 -2.41 15.92
C ALA A 39 -18.43 -1.30 15.78
N GLY A 40 -17.18 -1.58 16.18
CA GLY A 40 -16.06 -0.62 16.04
C GLY A 40 -15.67 -0.35 14.58
N LEU A 41 -15.73 -1.38 13.72
CA LEU A 41 -15.43 -1.25 12.29
C LEU A 41 -16.50 -0.42 11.60
N HIS A 42 -17.78 -0.66 11.89
CA HIS A 42 -18.87 0.17 11.36
C HIS A 42 -18.79 1.62 11.82
N ALA A 43 -18.44 1.89 13.09
CA ALA A 43 -18.25 3.25 13.56
C ALA A 43 -17.11 3.98 12.83
N ALA A 44 -16.03 3.27 12.48
CA ALA A 44 -14.94 3.83 11.69
C ALA A 44 -15.38 4.15 10.24
N VAL A 45 -16.16 3.27 9.62
CA VAL A 45 -16.78 3.52 8.31
C VAL A 45 -17.72 4.72 8.34
N ASP A 46 -18.59 4.82 9.36
CA ASP A 46 -19.52 5.94 9.50
C ASP A 46 -18.79 7.29 9.66
N ALA A 47 -17.66 7.29 10.39
CA ALA A 47 -16.82 8.47 10.54
C ALA A 47 -16.16 8.89 9.23
N LEU A 48 -15.65 7.92 8.44
CA LEU A 48 -15.08 8.16 7.12
C LEU A 48 -16.14 8.69 6.14
N ALA A 49 -17.32 8.07 6.10
CA ALA A 49 -18.42 8.50 5.26
C ALA A 49 -18.86 9.94 5.58
N ALA A 50 -18.96 10.28 6.87
CA ALA A 50 -19.28 11.65 7.28
C ALA A 50 -18.23 12.67 6.82
N ALA A 51 -16.94 12.32 6.89
CA ALA A 51 -15.86 13.19 6.40
C ALA A 51 -15.87 13.34 4.87
N LEU A 52 -16.18 12.28 4.13
CA LEU A 52 -16.32 12.33 2.67
C LEU A 52 -17.50 13.21 2.24
N HIS A 53 -18.63 13.14 2.93
CA HIS A 53 -19.76 14.05 2.67
C HIS A 53 -19.38 15.51 2.93
N GLU A 54 -18.68 15.79 4.04
CA GLU A 54 -18.18 17.12 4.35
C GLU A 54 -17.20 17.64 3.29
N TYR A 55 -16.30 16.76 2.80
CA TYR A 55 -15.40 17.06 1.67
C TYR A 55 -16.17 17.47 0.42
N VAL A 56 -17.17 16.69 0.00
CA VAL A 56 -17.97 17.00 -1.20
C VAL A 56 -18.69 18.34 -1.06
N ASP A 57 -19.33 18.59 0.08
CA ASP A 57 -20.02 19.86 0.33
C ASP A 57 -19.06 21.05 0.29
N ALA A 58 -17.87 20.90 0.89
CA ALA A 58 -16.83 21.91 0.86
C ALA A 58 -16.29 22.13 -0.56
N ALA A 59 -15.95 21.06 -1.28
CA ALA A 59 -15.43 21.11 -2.64
C ALA A 59 -16.41 21.82 -3.59
N VAL A 60 -17.70 21.48 -3.54
CA VAL A 60 -18.73 22.18 -4.33
C VAL A 60 -18.78 23.68 -3.98
N GLY A 61 -18.67 24.02 -2.68
CA GLY A 61 -18.61 25.40 -2.22
C GLY A 61 -17.38 26.15 -2.73
N VAL A 62 -16.18 25.57 -2.59
CA VAL A 62 -14.91 26.15 -3.04
C VAL A 62 -14.89 26.31 -4.56
N ARG A 63 -15.37 25.31 -5.32
CA ARG A 63 -15.48 25.39 -6.78
C ARG A 63 -16.47 26.46 -7.25
N ALA A 64 -17.41 26.89 -6.41
CA ALA A 64 -18.28 28.03 -6.71
C ALA A 64 -17.61 29.39 -6.43
N GLU A 65 -16.52 29.41 -5.66
CA GLU A 65 -15.77 30.62 -5.26
C GLU A 65 -14.51 30.82 -6.13
N PHE A 66 -13.81 29.75 -6.50
CA PHE A 66 -12.47 29.78 -7.11
C PHE A 66 -12.35 28.98 -8.42
N GLY A 67 -11.26 29.19 -9.16
CA GLY A 67 -10.86 28.34 -10.29
C GLY A 67 -10.46 26.93 -9.83
N SER A 68 -10.33 25.95 -10.73
CA SER A 68 -10.06 24.54 -10.33
C SER A 68 -8.71 24.42 -9.63
N THR A 69 -7.67 24.94 -10.26
CA THR A 69 -6.31 24.95 -9.71
C THR A 69 -6.21 25.66 -8.35
N GLU A 70 -6.94 26.76 -8.16
CA GLU A 70 -6.97 27.47 -6.87
C GLU A 70 -7.77 26.73 -5.81
N ALA A 71 -8.79 25.97 -6.22
CA ALA A 71 -9.62 25.20 -5.30
C ALA A 71 -8.88 23.97 -4.75
N ASP A 72 -8.01 23.36 -5.54
CA ASP A 72 -7.18 22.22 -5.12
C ASP A 72 -6.20 22.63 -4.03
N GLU A 73 -5.73 23.88 -4.05
CA GLU A 73 -4.85 24.44 -3.02
C GLU A 73 -5.61 25.05 -1.82
N ASP A 74 -6.96 25.02 -1.82
CA ASP A 74 -7.75 25.64 -0.75
C ASP A 74 -7.50 24.91 0.58
N PRO A 75 -7.12 25.62 1.66
CA PRO A 75 -6.77 24.99 2.94
C PRO A 75 -7.92 24.21 3.58
N ARG A 76 -9.18 24.51 3.22
CA ARG A 76 -10.36 23.74 3.68
C ARG A 76 -10.39 22.35 3.04
N ILE A 77 -10.08 22.28 1.74
CA ILE A 77 -10.03 21.04 0.96
C ILE A 77 -8.88 20.18 1.45
N LEU A 78 -7.66 20.74 1.52
CA LEU A 78 -6.48 20.03 2.00
C LEU A 78 -6.64 19.48 3.42
N ALA A 79 -7.30 20.22 4.31
CA ALA A 79 -7.58 19.76 5.68
C ALA A 79 -8.57 18.58 5.71
N LEU A 80 -9.58 18.59 4.83
CA LEU A 80 -10.55 17.50 4.72
C LEU A 80 -9.92 16.25 4.08
N GLU A 81 -9.06 16.42 3.08
CA GLU A 81 -8.31 15.31 2.47
C GLU A 81 -7.38 14.64 3.47
N ALA A 82 -6.62 15.42 4.24
CA ALA A 82 -5.78 14.91 5.31
C ALA A 82 -6.60 14.13 6.36
N ARG A 83 -7.80 14.62 6.69
CA ARG A 83 -8.72 13.95 7.63
C ARG A 83 -9.27 12.66 7.05
N VAL A 84 -9.71 12.65 5.79
CA VAL A 84 -10.20 11.46 5.07
C VAL A 84 -9.10 10.41 5.01
N GLY A 85 -7.87 10.79 4.62
CA GLY A 85 -6.71 9.90 4.59
C GLY A 85 -6.40 9.30 5.96
N THR A 86 -6.47 10.11 7.03
CA THR A 86 -6.26 9.64 8.42
C THR A 86 -7.33 8.62 8.84
N LEU A 87 -8.61 8.89 8.57
CA LEU A 87 -9.72 7.99 8.91
C LEU A 87 -9.63 6.69 8.11
N ASN A 88 -9.23 6.78 6.86
CA ASN A 88 -9.05 5.61 5.99
C ASN A 88 -7.91 4.70 6.47
N ALA A 89 -6.75 5.27 6.80
CA ALA A 89 -5.64 4.50 7.38
C ALA A 89 -6.04 3.85 8.71
N ALA A 90 -6.78 4.56 9.56
CA ALA A 90 -7.28 4.01 10.82
C ALA A 90 -8.31 2.88 10.64
N LEU A 91 -9.08 2.88 9.54
CA LEU A 91 -9.97 1.77 9.19
C LEU A 91 -9.16 0.55 8.72
N TYR A 92 -8.17 0.77 7.84
CA TYR A 92 -7.25 -0.27 7.38
C TYR A 92 -6.56 -0.96 8.57
N ASP A 93 -5.95 -0.18 9.48
CA ASP A 93 -5.26 -0.71 10.66
C ASP A 93 -6.21 -1.54 11.53
N GLN A 94 -7.45 -1.08 11.73
CA GLN A 94 -8.43 -1.83 12.52
C GLN A 94 -8.85 -3.15 11.85
N ILE A 95 -8.93 -3.19 10.52
CA ILE A 95 -9.26 -4.41 9.79
C ILE A 95 -8.08 -5.38 9.82
N HIS A 96 -6.87 -4.87 9.63
CA HIS A 96 -5.66 -5.64 9.77
C HIS A 96 -5.55 -6.24 11.17
N ASP A 97 -5.65 -5.43 12.22
CA ASP A 97 -5.44 -5.85 13.60
C ASP A 97 -6.54 -6.80 14.11
N ARG A 98 -7.79 -6.61 13.67
CA ARG A 98 -8.94 -7.40 14.16
C ARG A 98 -9.29 -8.60 13.31
N LEU A 99 -9.06 -8.51 12.00
CA LEU A 99 -9.45 -9.57 11.06
C LEU A 99 -8.24 -10.28 10.46
N GLY A 100 -7.03 -9.75 10.64
CA GLY A 100 -5.82 -10.30 10.03
C GLY A 100 -5.81 -10.12 8.51
N MET A 101 -6.72 -9.28 8.01
CA MET A 101 -6.94 -9.05 6.60
C MET A 101 -6.18 -7.82 6.16
N HIS A 102 -5.36 -7.98 5.12
CA HIS A 102 -4.86 -6.87 4.33
C HIS A 102 -5.98 -6.49 3.37
N SER A 103 -6.73 -5.44 3.73
CA SER A 103 -7.89 -5.03 2.95
C SER A 103 -7.51 -3.91 2.00
N ASP A 104 -7.62 -4.15 0.70
CA ASP A 104 -7.35 -3.15 -0.34
C ASP A 104 -8.53 -2.15 -0.50
N LEU A 105 -9.10 -1.67 0.61
CA LEU A 105 -10.35 -0.88 0.63
C LEU A 105 -10.26 0.46 -0.10
N THR A 106 -9.04 0.97 -0.26
CA THR A 106 -8.74 2.18 -1.03
C THR A 106 -7.51 1.98 -1.90
N GLY A 107 -7.15 0.73 -2.20
CA GLY A 107 -6.27 0.47 -3.32
C GLY A 107 -7.02 1.01 -4.54
N MET A 108 -6.58 2.15 -5.06
CA MET A 108 -7.26 2.82 -6.17
C MET A 108 -7.23 1.88 -7.37
N THR A 109 -8.29 1.11 -7.56
CA THR A 109 -8.55 0.48 -8.84
C THR A 109 -8.98 1.60 -9.78
N TRP A 110 -8.02 2.17 -10.49
CA TRP A 110 -8.32 2.88 -11.73
C TRP A 110 -8.93 1.84 -12.67
N GLN A 111 -10.26 1.71 -12.65
CA GLN A 111 -10.97 0.88 -13.61
C GLN A 111 -10.96 1.60 -14.96
N GLU A 112 -10.29 0.95 -15.91
CA GLU A 112 -10.46 0.98 -17.36
C GLU A 112 -10.50 2.36 -18.00
N ASP A 113 -9.42 2.66 -18.73
CA ASP A 113 -9.37 3.70 -19.75
C ASP A 113 -10.52 3.52 -20.77
N GLU A 114 -11.65 4.17 -20.53
CA GLU A 114 -12.64 4.48 -21.58
C GLU A 114 -12.27 5.84 -22.19
N GLY A 115 -11.27 5.83 -23.07
CA GLY A 115 -10.67 7.03 -23.66
C GLY A 115 -10.38 7.04 -25.17
N GLY A 116 -10.83 6.05 -25.96
CA GLY A 116 -11.04 6.15 -27.42
C GLY A 116 -9.89 6.65 -28.32
N HIS A 117 -9.22 5.73 -29.01
CA HIS A 117 -8.74 5.96 -30.38
C HIS A 117 -8.90 4.71 -31.27
N ASP A 118 -9.08 5.00 -32.55
CA ASP A 118 -9.61 4.15 -33.61
C ASP A 118 -8.59 3.14 -34.16
N ASP A 119 -8.23 2.11 -33.40
CA ASP A 119 -7.60 0.90 -33.94
C ASP A 119 -7.89 -0.32 -33.06
N ALA A 120 -8.19 -1.46 -33.70
CA ALA A 120 -8.63 -2.69 -33.05
C ALA A 120 -7.66 -3.17 -31.93
N PRO A 121 -8.17 -3.81 -30.86
CA PRO A 121 -7.31 -4.33 -29.79
C PRO A 121 -6.33 -5.36 -30.37
N SER A 122 -5.03 -5.12 -30.24
CA SER A 122 -4.02 -6.17 -30.37
C SER A 122 -4.09 -7.06 -29.13
N GLU A 123 -4.45 -8.32 -29.32
CA GLU A 123 -4.75 -9.30 -28.27
C GLU A 123 -3.54 -9.81 -27.45
N ASP A 124 -2.40 -9.11 -27.34
CA ASP A 124 -1.16 -9.74 -26.82
C ASP A 124 -0.30 -8.93 -25.82
N ASP A 125 -0.79 -7.85 -25.20
CA ASP A 125 -0.08 -7.21 -24.07
C ASP A 125 -0.86 -7.42 -22.77
N GLU A 126 -0.58 -8.54 -22.08
CA GLU A 126 -1.08 -8.81 -20.72
C GLU A 126 -0.30 -7.91 -19.74
N ALA A 127 -0.75 -6.66 -19.62
CA ALA A 127 -0.23 -5.71 -18.65
C ALA A 127 -0.90 -5.93 -17.28
N ASP A 128 -0.08 -6.18 -16.25
CA ASP A 128 -0.52 -6.27 -14.86
C ASP A 128 -0.02 -5.08 -14.05
N THR A 129 -0.84 -4.59 -13.11
CA THR A 129 -0.48 -3.49 -12.21
C THR A 129 -0.21 -4.01 -10.80
N PHE A 130 0.95 -3.61 -10.24
CA PHE A 130 1.39 -4.00 -8.90
C PHE A 130 1.48 -2.77 -7.99
N HIS A 131 0.94 -2.88 -6.77
CA HIS A 131 0.88 -1.78 -5.80
C HIS A 131 1.72 -2.08 -4.57
N VAL A 132 2.45 -1.09 -4.05
CA VAL A 132 3.27 -1.20 -2.83
C VAL A 132 2.81 -0.16 -1.81
N GLY A 133 2.27 -0.62 -0.68
CA GLY A 133 1.86 0.23 0.44
C GLY A 133 2.84 0.18 1.61
N LEU A 134 3.28 1.35 2.11
CA LEU A 134 4.23 1.45 3.22
C LEU A 134 3.74 2.47 4.26
N VAL A 135 3.59 2.03 5.51
CA VAL A 135 3.33 2.92 6.65
C VAL A 135 4.63 3.11 7.41
N VAL A 136 5.23 4.30 7.30
CA VAL A 136 6.53 4.60 7.90
C VAL A 136 6.36 5.42 9.18
N VAL A 137 6.77 4.84 10.31
CA VAL A 137 6.86 5.53 11.61
C VAL A 137 8.31 5.76 12.00
N ARG A 138 8.59 6.93 12.60
CA ARG A 138 9.95 7.23 13.06
C ARG A 138 10.24 6.52 14.38
N THR A 139 11.33 5.74 14.42
CA THR A 139 11.85 5.12 15.66
C THR A 139 13.02 5.93 16.23
N PRO A 140 13.40 5.74 17.51
CA PRO A 140 14.59 6.39 18.07
C PRO A 140 15.90 6.08 17.31
N ALA A 141 15.96 4.92 16.63
CA ALA A 141 17.11 4.52 15.83
C ALA A 141 17.28 5.34 14.53
N ALA A 142 16.23 6.05 14.09
CA ALA A 142 16.30 6.92 12.91
C ALA A 142 17.18 8.17 13.15
N GLY A 143 17.54 8.48 14.41
CA GLY A 143 18.35 9.63 14.75
C GLY A 143 17.73 10.94 14.23
N ASP A 144 18.51 11.71 13.47
CA ASP A 144 18.11 13.00 12.89
C ASP A 144 17.31 12.87 11.57
N ARG A 145 17.06 11.65 11.07
CA ARG A 145 16.32 11.45 9.82
C ARG A 145 14.85 11.85 9.97
N THR A 146 14.32 12.55 8.96
CA THR A 146 12.92 12.93 8.90
C THR A 146 12.09 11.89 8.14
N LEU A 147 10.77 12.06 8.10
CA LEU A 147 9.91 11.27 7.22
C LEU A 147 10.12 11.65 5.74
N ASP A 148 10.65 12.83 5.44
CA ASP A 148 11.06 13.18 4.08
C ASP A 148 12.22 12.28 3.64
N SER A 149 13.19 12.04 4.53
CA SER A 149 14.28 11.08 4.26
C SER A 149 13.81 9.64 4.08
N ALA A 150 12.58 9.31 4.52
CA ALA A 150 12.00 8.00 4.23
C ALA A 150 11.45 7.93 2.80
N LEU A 151 10.95 9.05 2.26
CA LEU A 151 10.52 9.14 0.86
C LEU A 151 11.69 8.87 -0.08
N ASP A 152 12.85 9.49 0.18
CA ASP A 152 14.08 9.28 -0.59
C ASP A 152 14.50 7.78 -0.61
N ILE A 153 14.29 7.07 0.50
CA ILE A 153 14.58 5.63 0.61
C ILE A 153 13.60 4.81 -0.23
N VAL A 154 12.32 5.16 -0.20
CA VAL A 154 11.27 4.47 -0.97
C VAL A 154 11.47 4.70 -2.46
N GLU A 155 11.79 5.93 -2.88
CA GLU A 155 12.11 6.27 -4.26
C GLU A 155 13.33 5.49 -4.77
N SER A 156 14.41 5.46 -3.99
CA SER A 156 15.59 4.66 -4.33
C SER A 156 15.25 3.17 -4.46
N GLY A 157 14.42 2.64 -3.55
CA GLY A 157 14.01 1.24 -3.58
C GLY A 157 13.08 0.92 -4.77
N ALA A 158 12.22 1.85 -5.15
CA ALA A 158 11.37 1.72 -6.33
C ALA A 158 12.21 1.69 -7.62
N GLY A 159 13.23 2.55 -7.72
CA GLY A 159 14.19 2.50 -8.84
C GLY A 159 14.93 1.16 -8.94
N ASP A 160 15.41 0.64 -7.80
CA ASP A 160 16.07 -0.68 -7.75
C ASP A 160 15.12 -1.82 -8.16
N LEU A 161 13.86 -1.76 -7.73
CA LEU A 161 12.82 -2.73 -8.09
C LEU A 161 12.48 -2.67 -9.59
N THR A 162 12.32 -1.48 -10.14
CA THR A 162 12.12 -1.26 -11.58
C THR A 162 13.26 -1.87 -12.38
N GLN A 163 14.51 -1.63 -11.98
CA GLN A 163 15.67 -2.20 -12.66
C GLN A 163 15.67 -3.74 -12.55
N ALA A 164 15.30 -4.30 -11.40
CA ALA A 164 15.23 -5.75 -11.23
C ALA A 164 14.15 -6.40 -12.12
N LEU A 165 13.01 -5.74 -12.34
CA LEU A 165 11.96 -6.19 -13.25
C LEU A 165 12.43 -6.16 -14.71
N VAL A 166 13.11 -5.09 -15.11
CA VAL A 166 13.73 -4.97 -16.44
C VAL A 166 14.79 -6.05 -16.65
N ASP A 167 15.67 -6.27 -15.68
CA ASP A 167 16.70 -7.31 -15.72
C ASP A 167 16.10 -8.72 -15.78
N ALA A 168 14.90 -8.91 -15.22
CA ALA A 168 14.13 -10.16 -15.28
C ALA A 168 13.36 -10.35 -16.61
N GLY A 169 13.38 -9.36 -17.50
CA GLY A 169 12.77 -9.41 -18.83
C GLY A 169 11.34 -8.87 -18.90
N PHE A 170 10.88 -8.14 -17.88
CA PHE A 170 9.61 -7.41 -17.90
C PHE A 170 9.81 -5.99 -18.42
N GLU A 171 8.76 -5.42 -19.00
CA GLU A 171 8.71 -4.01 -19.34
C GLU A 171 8.06 -3.23 -18.18
N VAL A 172 8.68 -2.13 -17.78
CA VAL A 172 8.08 -1.19 -16.82
C VAL A 172 7.81 0.09 -17.59
N ALA A 173 6.56 0.26 -18.01
CA ALA A 173 6.14 1.43 -18.77
C ALA A 173 6.27 2.72 -17.96
N GLU A 174 5.93 2.67 -16.66
CA GLU A 174 5.89 3.84 -15.80
C GLU A 174 5.98 3.48 -14.30
N TRP A 175 6.58 4.36 -13.49
CA TRP A 175 6.60 4.24 -12.04
C TRP A 175 6.89 5.58 -11.37
N GLY A 176 6.48 5.72 -10.10
CA GLY A 176 6.89 6.84 -9.27
C GLY A 176 6.49 6.67 -7.81
N VAL A 177 6.94 7.60 -6.98
CA VAL A 177 6.69 7.60 -5.54
C VAL A 177 6.20 8.99 -5.12
N SER A 178 5.06 9.05 -4.45
CA SER A 178 4.47 10.31 -3.98
C SER A 178 4.18 10.27 -2.48
N ARG A 179 4.04 11.45 -1.88
CA ARG A 179 3.62 11.61 -0.48
C ARG A 179 2.25 12.27 -0.41
N GLY A 180 1.25 11.50 0.02
CA GLY A 180 -0.08 12.02 0.36
C GLY A 180 -0.96 12.49 -0.82
N ALA A 181 -0.45 12.45 -2.05
CA ALA A 181 -1.19 12.69 -3.30
C ALA A 181 -0.86 11.56 -4.30
N HIS A 182 -1.59 11.46 -5.42
CA HIS A 182 -1.26 10.54 -6.52
C HIS A 182 0.09 10.92 -7.18
N VAL A 183 0.78 9.96 -7.80
CA VAL A 183 1.88 10.27 -8.73
C VAL A 183 1.23 10.65 -10.06
N ASP A 184 1.20 11.94 -10.37
CA ASP A 184 0.63 12.40 -11.64
C ASP A 184 1.59 12.06 -12.78
N PHE A 185 1.09 11.25 -13.71
CA PHE A 185 1.77 10.80 -14.91
C PHE A 185 1.08 11.53 -16.05
N GLY A 186 1.46 12.80 -16.24
CA GLY A 186 0.81 13.65 -17.22
C GLY A 186 0.98 13.10 -18.63
N ASP A 187 -0.05 13.29 -19.47
CA ASP A 187 0.10 13.24 -20.92
C ASP A 187 1.07 14.35 -21.33
N GLU A 188 2.35 14.01 -21.50
CA GLU A 188 3.29 14.84 -22.25
C GLU A 188 2.92 14.77 -23.74
N ASP A 189 1.79 15.39 -24.10
CA ASP A 189 1.56 15.92 -25.44
C ASP A 189 2.51 17.12 -25.64
N ASP A 190 3.80 16.83 -25.76
CA ASP A 190 4.79 17.77 -26.27
C ASP A 190 4.69 17.75 -27.80
N ASP A 191 3.62 18.40 -28.31
CA ASP A 191 3.49 18.82 -29.70
C ASP A 191 4.59 19.87 -30.01
N GLU A 192 5.85 19.45 -30.09
CA GLU A 192 6.89 20.20 -30.82
C GLU A 192 6.74 19.92 -32.32
N ASP A 193 5.79 20.65 -32.91
CA ASP A 193 5.56 20.74 -34.35
C ASP A 193 6.81 21.29 -35.07
N ASP A 194 7.46 20.44 -35.85
CA ASP A 194 8.65 20.71 -36.66
C ASP A 194 8.21 21.13 -38.09
N ALA A 195 8.04 22.44 -38.38
CA ALA A 195 8.06 23.03 -39.75
C ALA A 195 8.05 24.59 -39.81
#